data_AF-A0A347YC87-F1
#
_entry.id   AF-A0A347YC87-F1
#
_cell.length_a   1.000
_cell.length_b   1.000
_cell.length_c   1.000
_cell.angle_alpha   90.00
_cell.angle_beta   90.00
_cell.angle_gamma   90.00
#
_symmetry.space_group_name_H-M   'P 1'
#
loop_
_entity.id
_entity.type
_entity.pdbx_description
1 polymer ?
#
loop_
_entity_poly.entity_id
_entity_poly.type
_entity_poly.pdbx_seq_one_letter_code
_entity_poly.pdbx_strand_id
1 'polypeptide(L)' 'MVLFFLSFLFFLFKYDRLIFVMLSVEFLFFCLLSYYVFFFESMLFFYFICFGVVSGVVGLLIFFFSIKGFGVDKVMF' A
#
# COMPACT_ATOMS: atom_id res chain seq x y z
N MET A 1 -3.46 -4.46 15.69
CA MET A 1 -3.46 -5.91 15.39
C MET A 1 -4.60 -6.30 14.45
N VAL A 2 -5.88 -6.09 14.80
CA VAL A 2 -7.03 -6.47 13.94
C VAL A 2 -6.96 -5.82 12.55
N LEU A 3 -6.67 -4.52 12.46
CA LEU A 3 -6.53 -3.83 11.16
C LEU A 3 -5.39 -4.37 10.30
N PHE A 4 -4.25 -4.72 10.91
CA PHE A 4 -3.12 -5.32 10.20
C PHE A 4 -3.49 -6.68 9.61
N PHE A 5 -4.19 -7.51 10.38
CA PHE A 5 -4.70 -8.80 9.93
C PHE A 5 -5.75 -8.65 8.81
N LEU A 6 -6.61 -7.62 8.90
CA LEU A 6 -7.61 -7.29 7.89
C LEU A 6 -6.96 -6.80 6.58
N SER A 7 -5.89 -6.01 6.66
CA SER A 7 -5.11 -5.59 5.49
C SER A 7 -4.46 -6.79 4.80
N PHE A 8 -3.91 -7.74 5.56
CA PHE A 8 -3.37 -8.98 5.03
C PHE A 8 -4.45 -9.85 4.37
N LEU A 9 -5.64 -9.94 4.97
CA LEU A 9 -6.78 -10.63 4.38
C LEU A 9 -7.21 -9.98 3.07
N PHE A 10 -7.28 -8.64 2.99
CA PHE A 10 -7.61 -7.95 1.75
C PHE A 10 -6.57 -8.16 0.66
N PHE A 11 -5.28 -8.16 1.03
CA PHE A 11 -4.18 -8.46 0.12
C PHE A 11 -4.30 -9.88 -0.47
N LEU A 12 -4.72 -10.86 0.35
CA LEU A 12 -4.79 -12.29 0.01
C LEU A 12 -6.15 -12.79 -0.50
N PHE A 13 -7.23 -12.02 -0.47
CA PHE A 13 -8.54 -12.50 -0.96
C PHE A 13 -9.10 -11.69 -2.11
N LYS A 14 -8.53 -10.51 -2.39
CA LYS A 14 -9.07 -9.57 -3.39
C LYS A 14 -8.01 -9.07 -4.39
N TYR A 15 -7.06 -9.94 -4.73
CA TYR A 15 -5.94 -9.66 -5.64
C TYR A 15 -6.29 -9.62 -7.13
N ASP A 16 -7.55 -9.84 -7.51
CA ASP A 16 -7.97 -9.79 -8.92
C ASP A 16 -7.74 -8.41 -9.55
N ARG A 17 -7.85 -7.32 -8.78
CA ARG A 17 -7.59 -5.95 -9.25
C ARG A 17 -6.40 -5.32 -8.55
N LEU A 18 -5.56 -4.65 -9.32
CA LEU A 18 -4.28 -4.07 -8.89
C LEU A 18 -4.50 -2.95 -7.88
N ILE A 19 -5.62 -2.24 -7.99
CA ILE A 19 -6.04 -1.23 -7.03
C ILE A 19 -6.14 -1.80 -5.61
N PHE A 20 -6.76 -2.98 -5.43
CA PHE A 20 -6.94 -3.53 -4.08
C PHE A 20 -5.62 -3.99 -3.46
N VAL A 21 -4.69 -4.47 -4.29
CA VAL A 21 -3.32 -4.80 -3.87
C VAL A 21 -2.57 -3.54 -3.44
N MET A 22 -2.60 -2.48 -4.25
CA MET A 22 -1.96 -1.19 -3.91
C MET A 22 -2.54 -0.61 -2.60
N LEU A 23 -3.87 -0.60 -2.47
CA LEU A 23 -4.57 -0.07 -1.30
C LEU A 23 -4.24 -0.86 -0.02
N SER A 24 -4.17 -2.20 -0.12
CA SER A 24 -3.84 -3.04 1.05
C SER A 24 -2.40 -2.86 1.52
N VAL A 25 -1.45 -2.61 0.61
CA VAL A 25 -0.06 -2.26 0.95
C VAL A 25 0.02 -0.93 1.69
N GLU A 26 -0.70 0.11 1.24
CA GLU A 26 -0.73 1.41 1.91
C GLU A 26 -1.33 1.31 3.33
N PHE A 27 -2.43 0.57 3.47
CA PHE A 27 -3.03 0.31 4.78
C PHE A 27 -2.11 -0.47 5.72
N LEU A 28 -1.31 -1.40 5.16
CA LEU A 28 -0.29 -2.14 5.89
C LEU A 28 0.80 -1.20 6.43
N PHE A 29 1.32 -0.34 5.57
CA PHE A 29 2.33 0.66 5.93
C PHE A 29 1.82 1.60 7.03
N PHE A 30 0.58 2.08 6.91
CA PHE A 30 -0.03 2.94 7.93
C PHE A 30 -0.20 2.22 9.27
N CYS A 31 -0.63 0.95 9.27
CA CYS A 31 -0.74 0.16 10.50
C CYS A 31 0.62 -0.03 11.19
N LEU A 32 1.67 -0.32 10.42
CA LEU A 32 3.05 -0.42 10.94
C LEU A 32 3.50 0.91 11.54
N LEU A 33 3.31 2.00 10.80
CA LEU A 33 3.68 3.35 11.24
C LEU A 33 2.97 3.72 12.55
N SER A 34 1.67 3.44 12.67
CA SER A 34 0.89 3.68 13.90
C SER A 34 1.41 2.90 15.12
N TYR A 35 1.99 1.72 14.90
CA TYR A 35 2.56 0.91 15.99
C TYR A 35 3.91 1.47 16.46
N TYR A 36 4.74 1.91 15.52
CA TYR A 36 6.08 2.42 15.84
C TYR A 36 6.13 3.92 16.17
N VAL A 37 5.00 4.64 16.15
CA VAL A 37 4.92 6.05 16.59
C VAL A 37 5.56 6.29 17.96
N PHE A 38 5.39 5.36 18.90
CA PHE A 38 5.94 5.51 20.26
C PHE A 38 7.43 5.19 20.37
N PHE A 39 8.03 4.57 19.36
CA PHE A 39 9.43 4.13 19.38
C PHE A 39 10.34 5.01 18.51
N PHE A 40 9.80 5.68 17.50
CA PHE A 40 10.59 6.51 16.59
C PHE A 40 10.77 7.94 17.10
N GLU A 41 11.97 8.46 16.91
CA GLU A 41 12.25 9.90 16.97
C GLU A 41 11.43 10.66 15.91
N SER A 42 11.04 11.88 16.25
CA SER A 42 10.14 12.73 15.43
C SER A 42 10.63 12.94 13.99
N MET A 43 11.93 13.00 13.77
CA MET A 43 12.54 13.13 12.44
C MET A 43 12.38 11.88 11.57
N LEU A 44 12.51 10.68 12.16
CA LEU A 44 12.36 9.41 11.43
C LEU A 44 10.90 9.20 11.03
N PHE A 45 9.97 9.57 11.90
CA PHE A 45 8.54 9.53 11.60
C PHE A 45 8.18 10.37 10.37
N PHE A 46 8.72 11.58 10.27
CA PHE A 46 8.49 12.45 9.11
C PHE A 46 9.03 11.84 7.81
N TYR A 47 10.23 11.25 7.86
CA TYR A 47 10.81 10.57 6.71
C TYR A 47 9.94 9.41 6.21
N PHE A 48 9.42 8.58 7.13
CA PHE A 48 8.55 7.46 6.77
C PHE A 48 7.22 7.92 6.15
N ILE A 49 6.63 9.00 6.64
CA ILE A 49 5.42 9.58 6.03
C ILE A 49 5.72 10.02 4.59
N CYS A 50 6.80 10.77 4.38
CA CYS A 50 7.20 11.21 3.03
C CYS A 50 7.45 10.03 2.10
N PHE A 51 8.13 8.98 2.58
CA PHE A 51 8.35 7.75 1.82
C PHE A 51 7.04 7.04 1.46
N GLY A 52 6.08 6.98 2.40
CA GLY A 52 4.75 6.42 2.16
C GLY A 52 4.00 7.15 1.04
N VAL A 53 4.05 8.49 1.04
CA VAL A 53 3.41 9.29 -0.03
C VAL A 53 4.08 9.05 -1.39
N VAL A 54 5.41 9.02 -1.44
CA VAL A 54 6.14 8.72 -2.69
C VAL A 54 5.80 7.32 -3.20
N SER A 55 5.76 6.32 -2.31
CA SER A 55 5.34 4.96 -2.66
C SER A 55 3.94 4.91 -3.27
N GLY A 56 2.98 5.64 -2.71
CA GLY A 56 1.61 5.70 -3.23
C GLY A 56 1.52 6.33 -4.62
N VAL A 57 2.24 7.44 -4.85
CA VAL A 57 2.30 8.09 -6.18
C VAL A 57 2.94 7.16 -7.21
N VAL A 58 4.05 6.49 -6.87
CA VAL A 58 4.71 5.54 -7.77
C VAL A 58 3.81 4.34 -8.05
N GLY A 59 3.09 3.83 -7.05
CA GLY A 59 2.11 2.76 -7.21
C GLY A 59 1.02 3.13 -8.22
N LEU A 60 0.45 4.34 -8.11
CA LEU A 60 -0.53 4.83 -9.08
C LEU A 60 0.04 5.01 -10.49
N LEU A 61 1.27 5.47 -10.62
CA LEU A 61 1.91 5.56 -11.95
C LEU A 61 2.03 4.18 -12.61
N ILE A 62 2.49 3.17 -11.86
CA ILE A 62 2.57 1.79 -12.34
C ILE A 62 1.17 1.30 -12.76
N PHE A 63 0.15 1.56 -11.95
CA PHE A 63 -1.23 1.21 -12.25
C PHE A 63 -1.72 1.81 -13.58
N PHE A 64 -1.46 3.09 -13.83
CA PHE A 64 -1.81 3.73 -15.11
C PHE A 64 -1.08 3.11 -16.30
N PHE A 65 0.21 2.79 -16.16
CA PHE A 65 0.95 2.11 -17.22
C PHE A 65 0.42 0.69 -17.48
N SER A 66 0.04 -0.04 -16.44
CA SER A 66 -0.56 -1.38 -16.55
C SER A 66 -1.89 -1.34 -17.32
N ILE A 67 -2.79 -0.41 -16.99
CA ILE A 67 -4.05 -0.27 -17.74
C ILE A 67 -3.79 0.17 -19.18
N LYS A 68 -2.89 1.12 -19.40
CA LYS A 68 -2.57 1.61 -20.75
C LYS A 68 -1.94 0.51 -21.63
N GLY A 69 -1.13 -0.36 -21.05
CA GLY A 69 -0.44 -1.45 -21.77
C GLY A 69 -1.32 -2.66 -22.01
N PHE A 70 -2.03 -3.14 -20.98
CA PHE A 70 -2.77 -4.41 -21.03
C PHE A 70 -4.28 -4.24 -21.24
N GLY A 71 -4.82 -3.02 -21.11
CA GLY A 71 -6.25 -2.72 -21.28
C GLY A 71 -7.16 -3.25 -20.17
N VAL A 72 -6.63 -4.07 -19.26
CA VAL A 72 -7.39 -4.75 -18.19
C VAL A 72 -6.67 -4.59 -16.86
N ASP A 73 -7.42 -4.22 -15.83
CA ASP A 73 -6.97 -4.17 -14.43
C ASP A 73 -6.98 -5.57 -13.81
N LYS A 74 -6.10 -6.44 -14.30
CA LYS A 74 -5.87 -7.79 -13.76
C LYS A 74 -4.38 -7.98 -13.45
N VAL A 75 -4.09 -8.46 -12.24
CA VAL A 75 -2.71 -8.55 -11.71
C VAL A 75 -2.13 -9.95 -11.88
N MET A 76 -2.97 -10.98 -11.73
CA MET A 76 -2.66 -12.38 -11.99
C MET A 76 -3.93 -13.11 -12.42
N PHE A 77 -3.84 -13.78 -13.59
CA PHE A 77 -4.90 -14.51 -14.32
C PHE A 77 -6.05 -13.68 -14.92
#